data_AF-A0A9E0RY03-F1
#
_entry.id   AF-A0A9E0RY03-F1
#
_cell.length_a   1.000
_cell.length_b   1.000
_cell.length_c   1.000
_cell.angle_alpha   90.00
_cell.angle_beta   90.00
_cell.angle_gamma   90.00
#
_symmetry.space_group_name_H-M   'P 1'
#
loop_
_entity.id
_entity.type
_entity.pdbx_description
1 polymer ?
#
loop_
_entity_poly.entity_id
_entity_poly.type
_entity_poly.pdbx_seq_one_letter_code
_entity_poly.pdbx_strand_id
1 'polypeptide(L)' 'MAGQTLYDKIWNSHIASQDAATGEALLYIDLHLIHEVTTPQAFAGLKAAGRGVRRPDLT' A
#
# COMPACT_ATOMS: atom_id res chain seq x y z
N MET A 1 -16.56 20.75 17.23
CA MET A 1 -15.97 20.00 16.12
C MET A 1 -16.15 18.52 16.43
N ALA A 2 -16.67 17.73 15.50
CA ALA A 2 -16.65 16.28 15.66
C ALA A 2 -15.18 15.82 15.71
N GLY A 3 -14.83 15.01 16.71
CA GLY A 3 -13.48 14.44 16.78
C GLY A 3 -13.24 13.47 15.63
N GLN A 4 -11.98 13.30 15.22
CA GLN A 4 -11.61 12.28 14.24
C GLN A 4 -11.70 10.89 14.88
N THR A 5 -12.27 9.94 14.14
CA THR A 5 -12.28 8.53 14.52
C THR A 5 -10.88 7.93 14.43
N LEU A 6 -10.69 6.73 14.99
CA LEU A 6 -9.44 5.99 14.81
C LEU A 6 -9.17 5.69 13.32
N TYR A 7 -10.23 5.35 12.56
CA TYR A 7 -10.11 5.11 11.12
C TYR A 7 -9.63 6.34 10.37
N ASP A 8 -10.19 7.52 10.67
CA ASP A 8 -9.76 8.77 10.03
C ASP A 8 -8.28 9.05 10.31
N LYS A 9 -7.84 8.81 11.55
CA LYS A 9 -6.44 9.02 11.94
C LYS A 9 -5.50 8.09 11.19
N ILE A 10 -5.82 6.80 11.13
CA ILE A 10 -5.01 5.81 10.40
C ILE A 10 -5.03 6.14 8.91
N TRP A 11 -6.20 6.35 8.31
CA TRP A 11 -6.30 6.67 6.88
C TRP A 11 -5.45 7.90 6.52
N ASN A 12 -5.64 9.00 7.22
CA ASN A 12 -4.93 10.26 6.96
C ASN A 12 -3.41 10.14 7.14
N SER A 13 -2.93 9.25 8.03
CA SER A 13 -1.49 9.03 8.21
C SER A 13 -0.84 8.24 7.07
N HIS A 14 -1.62 7.53 6.24
CA HIS A 14 -1.12 6.66 5.17
C HIS A 14 -1.31 7.24 3.77
N ILE A 15 -2.02 8.37 3.61
CA ILE A 15 -2.16 9.04 2.31
C ILE A 15 -0.79 9.61 1.90
N ALA A 16 -0.22 9.07 0.83
CA ALA A 16 0.98 9.60 0.19
C ALA A 16 0.65 10.71 -0.80
N SER A 17 -0.49 10.61 -1.48
CA SER A 17 -1.02 11.63 -2.41
C SER A 17 -2.52 11.43 -2.59
N GLN A 18 -3.24 12.49 -2.93
CA GLN A 18 -4.65 12.41 -3.30
C GLN A 18 -4.89 13.21 -4.58
N ASP A 19 -5.60 12.61 -5.53
CA ASP A 19 -6.05 13.31 -6.73
C ASP A 19 -7.18 14.28 -6.35
N ALA A 20 -7.00 15.56 -6.63
CA ALA A 20 -7.96 16.60 -6.24
C ALA A 20 -9.23 16.61 -7.11
N ALA A 21 -9.19 16.04 -8.33
CA ALA A 21 -10.31 16.00 -9.25
C ALA A 21 -11.17 14.75 -9.05
N THR A 22 -10.55 13.58 -8.80
CA THR A 22 -11.27 12.31 -8.61
C THR A 22 -11.48 11.95 -7.14
N GLY A 23 -10.66 12.50 -6.24
CA GLY A 23 -10.65 12.14 -4.82
C GLY A 23 -9.90 10.83 -4.53
N GLU A 24 -9.33 10.16 -5.53
CA GLU A 24 -8.58 8.91 -5.35
C GLU A 24 -7.31 9.13 -4.52
N ALA A 25 -7.12 8.29 -3.51
CA ALA A 25 -5.97 8.37 -2.62
C ALA A 25 -4.95 7.28 -2.95
N LEU A 26 -3.70 7.68 -3.12
CA LEU A 26 -2.56 6.78 -3.10
C LEU A 26 -2.16 6.54 -1.64
N LEU A 27 -2.35 5.31 -1.18
CA LEU A 27 -1.96 4.90 0.17
C LEU A 27 -0.58 4.24 0.17
N TYR A 28 0.21 4.56 1.19
CA TYR A 28 1.39 3.78 1.54
C TYR A 28 0.98 2.53 2.31
N ILE A 29 1.58 1.38 1.95
CA ILE A 29 1.38 0.10 2.63
C ILE A 29 2.65 -0.24 3.41
N ASP A 30 2.54 -0.27 4.73
CA ASP A 30 3.68 -0.46 5.63
C ASP A 30 4.13 -1.92 5.77
N LEU A 31 3.22 -2.88 5.55
CA LEU A 31 3.50 -4.30 5.69
C LEU A 31 2.75 -5.11 4.64
N HIS A 32 3.48 -5.95 3.91
CA HIS A 32 2.88 -6.94 3.03
C HIS A 32 2.98 -8.30 3.70
N LEU A 33 1.84 -8.98 3.86
CA LEU A 33 1.77 -10.35 4.33
C LEU A 33 1.37 -11.24 3.16
N ILE A 34 2.24 -12.19 2.83
CA ILE A 34 2.11 -13.05 1.66
C ILE A 34 1.92 -14.51 2.11
N HIS A 35 1.22 -15.28 1.28
CA HIS A 35 1.02 -16.71 1.49
C HIS A 35 1.42 -17.50 0.24
N GLU A 36 1.72 -18.79 0.44
CA GLU A 36 2.41 -19.65 -0.55
C GLU A 36 1.73 -19.72 -1.92
N VAL A 37 0.41 -19.52 -1.99
CA VAL A 37 -0.35 -19.68 -3.25
C VAL A 37 -0.28 -18.44 -4.14
N THR A 38 -0.24 -17.23 -3.58
CA THR A 38 -0.24 -15.97 -4.35
C THR A 38 1.15 -15.37 -4.52
N THR A 39 2.09 -15.79 -3.66
CA THR A 39 3.48 -15.30 -3.66
C THR A 39 4.17 -15.49 -5.00
N PRO A 40 4.20 -16.69 -5.62
CA PRO A 40 4.98 -16.89 -6.85
C PRO A 40 4.52 -15.96 -7.99
N GLN A 41 3.21 -15.74 -8.11
CA GLN A 41 2.63 -14.88 -9.15
C GLN A 41 2.99 -13.41 -8.94
N ALA A 42 2.91 -12.89 -7.72
CA ALA A 42 3.24 -11.50 -7.42
C ALA A 42 4.72 -11.18 -7.73
N PHE A 43 5.64 -12.06 -7.34
CA PHE A 43 7.07 -11.88 -7.59
C PHE A 43 7.45 -12.09 -9.06
N ALA A 44 6.78 -13.00 -9.77
CA ALA A 44 6.93 -13.13 -11.22
C ALA A 44 6.54 -11.83 -11.95
N GLY A 45 5.46 -11.18 -11.51
CA GLY A 45 5.03 -9.88 -12.03
C GLY A 45 6.07 -8.78 -11.82
N LEU A 46 6.65 -8.69 -10.61
CA LEU A 46 7.75 -7.76 -10.32
C LEU A 46 8.95 -7.99 -11.24
N LYS A 47 9.37 -9.25 -11.39
CA LYS A 47 10.50 -9.63 -12.26
C LYS A 47 10.24 -9.27 -13.72
N ALA A 48 9.04 -9.55 -14.24
CA ALA A 48 8.65 -9.20 -15.61
C ALA A 48 8.67 -7.69 -15.86
N ALA A 49 8.31 -6.89 -14.84
CA ALA A 49 8.40 -5.43 -14.88
C ALA A 49 9.81 -4.87 -14.60
N GLY A 50 10.82 -5.71 -14.36
CA GLY A 50 12.17 -5.28 -14.02
C GLY A 50 12.26 -4.59 -12.65
N ARG A 51 11.35 -4.89 -11.72
CA ARG A 51 11.25 -4.25 -10.40
C ARG A 51 11.66 -5.20 -9.29
N GLY A 52 12.32 -4.66 -8.27
CA GLY A 52 12.57 -5.35 -7.01
C GLY A 52 11.48 -5.06 -5.97
N VAL A 53 11.45 -5.88 -4.91
CA VAL A 53 10.65 -5.57 -3.71
C VAL A 53 11.22 -4.33 -3.05
N ARG A 54 10.37 -3.33 -2.76
CA ARG A 54 10.81 -2.04 -2.23
C ARG A 54 11.25 -2.10 -0.76
N ARG A 55 10.59 -2.92 0.07
CA ARG A 55 10.87 -3.10 1.51
C ARG A 55 10.94 -4.58 1.87
N PRO A 56 12.05 -5.27 1.54
CA PRO A 56 12.21 -6.70 1.84
C PRO A 56 12.18 -7.03 3.35
N ASP A 57 12.41 -6.05 4.21
CA ASP A 57 12.29 -6.16 5.67
C ASP A 57 10.84 -6.20 6.17
N LEU A 58 9.87 -5.83 5.32
CA LEU A 58 8.45 -5.69 5.65
C LEU A 58 7.53 -6.32 4.57
N THR A 59 8.02 -7.33 3.84
CA THR A 59 7.29 -8.00 2.74
C THR A 59 7.56 -9.49 2.69
#